data_AF-A0A5C8Q1X6-F1
#
_entry.id   AF-A0A5C8Q1X6-F1
#
_cell.length_a   1.000
_cell.length_b   1.000
_cell.length_c   1.000
_cell.angle_alpha   90.00
_cell.angle_beta   90.00
_cell.angle_gamma   90.00
#
_symmetry.space_group_name_H-M   'P 1'
#
loop_
_entity.id
_entity.type
_entity.pdbx_description
1 polymer ?
#
loop_
_entity_poly.entity_id
_entity_poly.type
_entity_poly.pdbx_seq_one_letter_code
_entity_poly.pdbx_strand_id
1 'polypeptide(L)'
;MQPSVVPLDRLIGPEHAAQFINSLVRDLMVQDLLPESVAYRLVCEGVLDGDPFLLADPGQAWALRPEATDPAPGLLLIIRRDIDQLSVEDEHGQWHTIPLYALNAYELDQWCWARPDTTGRR
;
A
#
# COMPACT_ATOMS: atom_id res chain seq x y z
N MET A 1 -13.66 17.33 -5.03
CA MET A 1 -12.28 17.64 -4.59
C MET A 1 -11.41 16.53 -5.16
N GLN A 2 -10.23 16.84 -5.70
CA GLN A 2 -9.33 15.76 -6.17
C GLN A 2 -8.83 15.00 -4.93
N PRO A 3 -8.80 13.65 -4.96
CA PRO A 3 -8.14 12.89 -3.91
C PRO A 3 -6.68 13.34 -3.86
N SER A 4 -6.25 13.89 -2.74
CA SER A 4 -4.87 14.33 -2.56
C SER A 4 -4.02 13.11 -2.25
N VAL A 5 -3.70 12.31 -3.28
CA VAL A 5 -2.73 11.22 -3.13
C VAL A 5 -1.41 11.84 -2.70
N VAL A 6 -0.93 11.46 -1.52
CA VAL A 6 0.37 11.93 -1.03
C VAL A 6 1.45 11.26 -1.88
N PRO A 7 2.35 12.05 -2.51
CA PRO A 7 3.45 11.49 -3.28
C PRO A 7 4.30 10.53 -2.43
N LEU A 8 4.60 9.35 -2.98
CA LEU A 8 5.31 8.29 -2.26
C LEU A 8 6.67 8.74 -1.71
N ASP A 9 7.39 9.57 -2.48
CA ASP A 9 8.67 10.17 -2.09
C ASP A 9 8.57 11.06 -0.84
N ARG A 10 7.39 11.62 -0.53
CA ARG A 10 7.15 12.36 0.71
C ARG A 10 6.89 11.46 1.91
N LEU A 11 6.38 10.25 1.68
CA LEU A 11 6.07 9.28 2.74
C LEU A 11 7.31 8.53 3.22
N ILE A 12 8.17 8.11 2.28
CA ILE A 12 9.33 7.24 2.59
C ILE A 12 10.69 7.84 2.20
N GLY A 13 10.70 9.04 1.64
CA GLY A 13 11.90 9.67 1.09
C GLY A 13 12.17 9.23 -0.36
N PRO A 14 12.84 10.07 -1.16
CA PRO A 14 13.02 9.84 -2.59
C PRO A 14 13.88 8.60 -2.90
N GLU A 15 14.89 8.28 -2.09
CA GLU A 15 15.74 7.11 -2.29
C GLU A 15 14.96 5.80 -2.09
N HIS A 16 14.18 5.70 -1.01
CA HIS A 16 13.37 4.52 -0.76
C HIS A 16 12.23 4.39 -1.77
N ALA A 17 11.61 5.52 -2.17
CA ALA A 17 10.60 5.51 -3.24
C ALA A 17 11.19 4.99 -4.56
N ALA A 18 12.39 5.43 -4.94
CA ALA A 18 13.06 4.92 -6.13
C ALA A 18 13.41 3.43 -6.02
N GLN A 19 13.87 2.97 -4.86
CA GLN A 19 14.15 1.55 -4.63
C GLN A 19 12.88 0.69 -4.75
N PHE A 20 11.78 1.13 -4.15
CA PHE A 20 10.49 0.44 -4.21
C PHE A 20 9.91 0.41 -5.64
N ILE A 21 9.96 1.52 -6.36
CA ILE A 21 9.56 1.57 -7.78
C ILE A 21 10.41 0.58 -8.59
N ASN A 22 11.73 0.57 -8.40
CA ASN A 22 12.61 -0.33 -9.13
C ASN A 22 12.39 -1.81 -8.79
N SER A 23 11.98 -2.16 -7.56
CA SER A 23 11.59 -3.54 -7.24
C SER A 23 10.30 -3.92 -7.96
N LEU A 24 9.27 -3.08 -7.96
CA LEU A 24 8.03 -3.34 -8.69
C LEU A 24 8.25 -3.52 -10.19
N VAL A 25 9.10 -2.67 -10.79
CA VAL A 25 9.47 -2.77 -12.21
C VAL A 25 10.13 -4.12 -12.50
N ARG A 26 11.07 -4.54 -11.64
CA ARG A 26 11.74 -5.83 -11.78
C ARG A 26 10.74 -6.99 -11.65
N ASP A 27 9.79 -6.89 -10.74
CA ASP A 27 8.78 -7.93 -10.53
C ASP A 27 7.89 -8.08 -11.76
N LEU A 28 7.39 -6.99 -12.34
CA LEU A 28 6.62 -7.03 -13.59
C LEU A 28 7.44 -7.58 -14.77
N MET A 29 8.73 -7.24 -14.86
CA MET A 29 9.60 -7.80 -15.90
C MET A 29 9.76 -9.32 -15.77
N VAL A 30 9.85 -9.83 -14.54
CA VAL A 30 10.07 -11.26 -14.27
C VAL A 30 8.78 -12.06 -14.38
N GLN A 31 7.68 -11.54 -13.83
CA GLN A 31 6.41 -12.25 -13.73
C GLN A 31 5.60 -12.14 -15.03
N ASP A 32 5.51 -10.94 -15.59
CA ASP A 32 4.67 -10.65 -16.76
C ASP A 32 5.47 -10.56 -18.07
N LEU A 33 6.79 -10.76 -18.01
CA LEU A 33 7.70 -10.69 -19.16
C LEU A 33 7.63 -9.37 -19.92
N LEU A 34 7.28 -8.29 -19.22
CA LEU A 34 7.15 -6.97 -19.83
C LEU A 34 8.53 -6.37 -20.14
N PRO A 35 8.67 -5.62 -21.25
CA PRO A 35 9.85 -4.79 -21.47
C PRO A 35 10.01 -3.74 -20.36
N GLU A 36 11.25 -3.47 -19.97
CA GLU A 36 11.58 -2.54 -18.87
C GLU A 36 10.88 -1.17 -19.02
N SER A 37 10.89 -0.58 -20.22
CA SER A 37 10.25 0.72 -20.46
C SER A 37 8.72 0.69 -20.28
N VAL A 38 8.09 -0.45 -20.54
CA VAL A 38 6.64 -0.64 -20.32
C VAL A 38 6.37 -0.84 -18.83
N ALA A 39 7.14 -1.70 -18.16
CA ALA A 39 7.01 -1.94 -16.73
C ALA A 39 7.23 -0.65 -15.92
N TYR A 40 8.27 0.12 -16.24
CA TYR A 40 8.57 1.41 -15.59
C TYR A 40 7.40 2.39 -15.70
N ARG A 41 6.85 2.54 -16.92
CA ARG A 41 5.70 3.42 -17.13
C ARG A 41 4.48 2.99 -16.33
N LEU A 42 4.13 1.70 -16.35
CA LEU A 42 2.98 1.17 -15.61
C LEU A 42 3.13 1.37 -14.10
N VAL A 43 4.32 1.12 -13.56
CA VAL A 43 4.58 1.36 -12.13
C VAL A 43 4.47 2.84 -11.80
N CYS A 44 5.05 3.74 -12.60
CA CYS A 44 4.94 5.17 -12.35
C CYS A 44 3.48 5.67 -12.40
N GLU A 45 2.72 5.24 -13.41
CA GLU A 45 1.29 5.58 -13.54
C GLU A 45 0.50 5.07 -12.33
N GLY A 46 0.65 3.80 -11.96
CA GLY A 46 -0.07 3.23 -10.82
C GLY A 46 0.35 3.80 -9.47
N VAL A 47 1.63 4.12 -9.26
CA VAL A 47 2.10 4.82 -8.04
C VAL A 47 1.49 6.22 -7.95
N LEU A 48 1.40 6.94 -9.07
CA LEU A 48 0.77 8.28 -9.10
C LEU A 48 -0.74 8.21 -8.86
N ASP A 49 -1.38 7.15 -9.35
CA ASP A 49 -2.83 6.93 -9.17
C ASP A 49 -3.17 6.37 -7.78
N GLY A 50 -2.17 5.96 -6.99
CA GLY A 50 -2.38 5.37 -5.68
C GLY A 50 -2.90 3.92 -5.74
N ASP A 51 -2.57 3.17 -6.79
CA ASP A 51 -3.06 1.81 -7.05
C ASP A 51 -2.68 0.85 -5.92
N PRO A 52 -3.66 0.31 -5.16
CA PRO A 52 -3.38 -0.61 -4.06
C PRO A 52 -2.73 -1.92 -4.50
N PHE A 53 -2.94 -2.39 -5.73
CA PHE A 53 -2.33 -3.64 -6.19
C PHE A 53 -0.82 -3.52 -6.34
N LEU A 54 -0.34 -2.32 -6.68
CA LEU A 54 1.08 -2.02 -6.77
C LEU A 54 1.64 -1.60 -5.41
N LEU A 55 0.92 -0.75 -4.69
CA LEU A 55 1.44 -0.11 -3.49
C LEU A 55 1.38 -0.97 -2.24
N ALA A 56 0.34 -1.79 -2.05
CA ALA A 56 0.10 -2.47 -0.77
C ALA A 56 1.30 -3.30 -0.30
N ASP A 57 1.88 -2.95 0.83
CA ASP A 57 3.03 -3.66 1.41
C ASP A 57 2.95 -3.62 2.95
N PRO A 58 3.46 -4.64 3.69
CA PRO A 58 3.45 -4.62 5.13
C PRO A 58 4.12 -3.37 5.73
N GLY A 59 3.54 -2.89 6.83
CA GLY A 59 3.97 -1.66 7.51
C GLY A 59 3.29 -0.39 6.99
N GLN A 60 2.48 -0.48 5.94
CA GLN A 60 1.72 0.67 5.43
C GLN A 60 0.40 0.87 6.16
N ALA A 61 0.07 2.12 6.49
CA ALA A 61 -1.22 2.52 7.00
C ALA A 61 -2.03 3.23 5.91
N TRP A 62 -3.28 2.80 5.76
CA TRP A 62 -4.22 3.21 4.73
C TRP A 62 -5.44 3.84 5.40
N ALA A 63 -5.70 5.11 5.10
CA ALA A 63 -6.84 5.86 5.66
C ALA A 63 -8.05 5.76 4.74
N LEU A 64 -9.24 5.64 5.32
CA LEU A 64 -10.49 5.57 4.57
C LEU A 64 -10.72 6.89 3.83
N ARG A 65 -11.01 6.81 2.53
CA ARG A 65 -11.30 8.00 1.73
C ARG A 65 -12.60 8.66 2.22
N PRO A 66 -12.67 9.99 2.25
CA PRO A 66 -13.87 10.70 2.71
C PRO A 66 -15.10 10.45 1.80
N GLU A 67 -14.89 9.99 0.56
CA GLU A 67 -15.98 9.62 -0.35
C GLU A 67 -16.56 8.22 -0.10
N ALA A 68 -15.92 7.39 0.73
CA ALA A 68 -16.42 6.06 1.05
C ALA A 68 -17.75 6.15 1.79
N THR A 69 -18.77 5.45 1.28
CA THR A 69 -20.16 5.56 1.76
C THR A 69 -20.55 4.43 2.72
N ASP A 70 -19.82 3.31 2.68
CA ASP A 70 -20.08 2.14 3.51
C ASP A 70 -19.39 2.27 4.87
N PRO A 71 -19.99 1.72 5.95
CA PRO A 71 -19.36 1.67 7.26
C PRO A 71 -18.13 0.76 7.19
N ALA A 72 -16.95 1.36 7.25
CA ALA A 72 -15.65 0.69 7.22
C ALA A 72 -14.70 1.33 8.25
N PRO A 73 -13.67 0.61 8.73
CA PRO A 73 -12.67 1.18 9.63
C PRO A 73 -12.01 2.41 9.01
N GLY A 74 -11.76 3.45 9.81
CA GLY A 74 -11.16 4.70 9.35
C GLY A 74 -9.67 4.58 8.96
N LEU A 75 -8.96 3.61 9.53
CA LEU A 75 -7.56 3.33 9.27
C LEU A 75 -7.28 1.82 9.27
N LEU A 76 -6.41 1.38 8.37
CA LEU A 76 -5.92 0.00 8.26
C LEU A 76 -4.40 -0.05 8.14
N LEU A 77 -3.74 -0.77 9.04
CA LEU A 77 -2.32 -1.08 8.98
C LEU A 77 -2.11 -2.46 8.34
N ILE A 78 -1.39 -2.56 7.23
CA ILE A 78 -1.06 -3.84 6.60
C ILE A 78 -0.03 -4.58 7.46
N ILE A 79 -0.42 -5.72 8.01
CA ILE A 79 0.45 -6.61 8.80
C ILE A 79 1.12 -7.65 7.91
N ARG A 80 0.38 -8.14 6.91
CA ARG A 80 0.83 -9.14 5.93
C ARG A 80 0.06 -8.98 4.61
N ARG A 81 0.77 -9.22 3.51
CA ARG A 81 0.19 -9.34 2.17
C ARG A 81 0.35 -10.77 1.65
N ASP A 82 -0.76 -11.35 1.20
CA ASP A 82 -0.79 -12.55 0.36
C ASP A 82 -1.19 -12.13 -1.08
N ILE A 83 -1.49 -13.08 -1.96
CA ILE A 83 -1.70 -12.80 -3.40
C ILE A 83 -2.91 -11.87 -3.62
N ASP A 84 -4.05 -12.19 -3.02
CA ASP A 84 -5.33 -11.49 -3.20
C ASP A 84 -5.93 -11.00 -1.87
N GLN A 85 -5.25 -11.22 -0.75
CA GLN A 85 -5.72 -10.93 0.61
C GLN A 85 -4.66 -10.20 1.42
N LEU A 86 -5.13 -9.41 2.38
CA LEU A 86 -4.34 -8.66 3.34
C LEU A 86 -4.78 -9.03 4.74
N SER A 87 -3.81 -9.33 5.62
CA SER A 87 -4.02 -9.24 7.06
C SER A 87 -3.76 -7.80 7.49
N VAL A 88 -4.77 -7.15 8.05
CA VAL A 88 -4.72 -5.75 8.49
C VAL A 88 -5.08 -5.63 9.97
N GLU A 89 -4.56 -4.60 10.61
CA GLU A 89 -4.97 -4.16 11.95
C GLU A 89 -5.68 -2.82 11.81
N ASP A 90 -6.86 -2.66 12.42
CA ASP A 90 -7.61 -1.40 12.38
C ASP A 90 -7.19 -0.41 13.49
N GLU A 91 -7.79 0.78 13.49
CA GLU A 91 -7.58 1.81 14.51
C GLU A 91 -7.91 1.41 15.95
N HIS A 92 -8.65 0.31 16.14
CA HIS A 92 -8.98 -0.26 17.44
C HIS A 92 -8.03 -1.41 17.84
N GLY A 93 -7.03 -1.71 17.02
CA GLY A 93 -6.10 -2.83 17.21
C GLY A 93 -6.71 -4.19 16.89
N GLN A 94 -7.85 -4.24 16.20
CA GLN A 94 -8.49 -5.48 15.80
C GLN A 94 -7.91 -5.97 14.47
N TRP A 95 -7.61 -7.28 14.43
CA TRP A 95 -7.07 -7.94 13.25
C TRP A 95 -8.19 -8.41 12.33
N HIS A 96 -8.03 -8.13 11.04
CA HIS A 96 -8.97 -8.52 9.99
C HIS A 96 -8.23 -9.11 8.80
N THR A 97 -8.93 -9.95 8.05
CA THR A 97 -8.49 -10.34 6.71
C THR A 97 -9.45 -9.73 5.70
N ILE A 98 -8.91 -8.90 4.81
CA ILE A 98 -9.66 -8.22 3.76
C ILE A 98 -9.10 -8.61 2.40
N PRO A 99 -9.93 -8.62 1.34
CA PRO A 99 -9.39 -8.77 0.00
C PRO A 99 -8.61 -7.51 -0.41
N LEU A 100 -7.56 -7.68 -1.22
CA LEU A 100 -6.69 -6.58 -1.65
C LEU A 100 -7.46 -5.44 -2.32
N TYR A 101 -8.48 -5.74 -3.13
CA TYR A 101 -9.31 -4.73 -3.81
C TYR A 101 -10.08 -3.83 -2.84
N ALA A 102 -10.28 -4.22 -1.58
CA ALA A 102 -10.97 -3.40 -0.59
C ALA A 102 -10.18 -2.11 -0.28
N LEU A 103 -8.86 -2.10 -0.47
CA LEU A 103 -8.03 -0.90 -0.33
C LEU A 103 -8.35 0.19 -1.35
N ASN A 104 -9.13 -0.08 -2.41
CA ASN A 104 -9.59 0.97 -3.33
C ASN A 104 -10.45 2.04 -2.63
N ALA A 105 -11.10 1.69 -1.52
CA ALA A 105 -11.83 2.64 -0.67
C ALA A 105 -10.91 3.48 0.24
N TYR A 106 -9.61 3.17 0.25
CA TYR A 106 -8.61 3.77 1.11
C TYR A 106 -7.55 4.52 0.30
N GLU A 107 -6.76 5.32 0.98
CA GLU A 107 -5.56 5.95 0.45
C GLU A 107 -4.37 5.71 1.37
N LEU A 108 -3.20 5.55 0.78
CA LEU A 108 -1.96 5.39 1.53
C LEU A 108 -1.68 6.68 2.32
N ASP A 109 -1.73 6.59 3.64
CA ASP A 109 -1.52 7.72 4.55
C ASP A 109 -0.08 7.71 5.09
N GLN A 110 0.41 6.54 5.52
CA GLN A 110 1.72 6.38 6.16
C GLN A 110 2.39 5.08 5.78
N TRP A 111 3.72 5.05 5.95
CA TRP A 111 4.51 3.84 5.82
C TRP A 111 5.52 3.72 6.96
N CYS A 112 5.20 2.85 7.91
CA CYS A 112 6.00 2.55 9.08
C CYS A 112 6.94 1.37 8.81
N TRP A 113 8.22 1.65 8.58
CA TRP A 113 9.27 0.62 8.42
C TRP A 113 9.60 -0.11 9.72
N ALA A 114 9.29 0.51 10.87
CA ALA A 114 9.37 -0.13 12.16
C ALA A 114 7.97 -0.64 12.53
N ARG A 115 7.80 -1.96 12.66
CA ARG A 115 6.79 -2.45 13.59
C ARG A 115 7.08 -1.79 14.94
N PRO A 116 6.10 -1.22 15.65
CA PRO A 116 6.25 -1.15 17.09
C PRO A 116 6.45 -2.60 17.53
N ASP A 117 7.62 -2.85 18.12
CA ASP A 117 8.01 -4.13 18.67
C ASP A 117 6.83 -4.67 19.51
N THR A 118 6.10 -5.68 19.02
CA THR A 118 5.11 -6.40 19.82
C THR A 118 5.86 -7.35 20.76
N THR A 119 6.73 -6.78 21.58
CA THR A 119 7.46 -7.49 22.63
C THR A 119 6.64 -7.35 23.90
N GLY A 120 5.81 -8.34 24.18
CA GLY A 120 5.22 -8.47 25.52
C GLY A 120 3.86 -9.12 25.59
N ARG A 121 3.78 -10.44 25.38
CA ARG A 121 2.88 -11.30 26.19
C ARG A 121 3.23 -12.78 26.04
N ARG A 122 4.08 -13.26 26.92
CA ARG A 122 3.89 -14.50 27.69
C ARG A 122 4.51 -14.34 29.06
#